data_AF-A0AAQ0C0E9-F1
#
_entry.id   AF-A0AAQ0C0E9-F1
#
_cell.length_a   1.000
_cell.length_b   1.000
_cell.length_c   1.000
_cell.angle_alpha   90.00
_cell.angle_beta   90.00
_cell.angle_gamma   90.00
#
_symmetry.space_group_name_H-M   'P 1'
#
loop_
_entity.id
_entity.type
_entity.pdbx_description
1 polymer ?
#
loop_
_entity_poly.entity_id
_entity_poly.type
_entity_poly.pdbx_seq_one_letter_code
_entity_poly.pdbx_strand_id
1 'polypeptide(L)'
;MKVAIRAAHTRTRETYGARRLQLELAKDGFIAGRDRIARLRRELGLRCRQKRKFKATTHSAHTLPLTENVLEQVFEPPRPNEVWTGDIT
;
A
#
# COMPACT_ATOMS: atom_id res chain seq x y z
N MET A 1 14.90 24.11 13.29
CA MET A 1 13.88 23.05 13.41
C MET A 1 13.05 22.80 12.15
N LYS A 2 12.53 23.82 11.44
CA LYS A 2 11.79 23.62 10.17
C LYS A 2 12.60 22.83 9.11
N VAL A 3 13.90 23.10 9.01
CA VAL A 3 14.85 22.38 8.14
C VAL A 3 14.96 20.90 8.53
N ALA A 4 15.13 20.59 9.83
CA ALA A 4 15.18 19.22 10.33
C ALA A 4 13.88 18.46 10.06
N ILE A 5 12.72 19.11 10.23
CA ILE A 5 11.41 18.52 9.90
C ILE A 5 11.34 18.17 8.40
N ARG A 6 11.80 19.05 7.52
CA ARG A 6 11.80 18.81 6.07
C ARG A 6 12.76 17.67 5.69
N ALA A 7 13.98 17.68 6.23
CA ALA A 7 14.97 16.62 6.01
C ALA A 7 14.45 15.25 6.48
N ALA A 8 13.91 15.17 7.70
CA ALA A 8 13.34 13.93 8.23
C ALA A 8 12.10 13.47 7.43
N HIS A 9 11.28 14.40 6.93
CA HIS A 9 10.14 14.09 6.07
C HIS A 9 10.57 13.46 4.74
N THR A 10 11.59 14.01 4.08
CA THR A 10 12.16 13.44 2.84
C THR A 10 12.85 12.10 3.11
N ARG A 11 13.65 11.99 4.17
CA ARG A 11 14.33 10.75 4.60
C ARG A 11 13.35 9.59 4.83
N THR A 12 12.17 9.89 5.36
CA THR A 12 11.10 8.91 5.63
C THR A 12 10.16 8.66 4.44
N ARG A 13 10.56 9.10 3.24
CA ARG A 13 9.76 9.00 2.00
C ARG A 13 8.36 9.57 2.16
N GLU A 14 8.24 10.63 2.95
CA GLU A 14 7.00 11.35 3.22
C GLU A 14 5.92 10.50 3.91
N THR A 15 6.26 9.34 4.47
CA THR A 15 5.25 8.44 5.07
C THR A 15 4.93 8.79 6.53
N TYR A 16 5.84 9.47 7.22
CA TYR A 16 5.73 9.65 8.67
C TYR A 16 4.88 10.88 9.01
N GLY A 17 3.91 10.70 9.93
CA GLY A 17 3.13 11.76 10.58
C GLY A 17 3.85 12.39 11.77
N ALA A 18 3.24 13.41 12.41
CA ALA A 18 3.89 14.18 13.48
C ALA A 18 4.39 13.30 14.65
N ARG A 19 3.63 12.28 15.03
CA ARG A 19 3.99 11.31 16.07
C ARG A 19 5.27 10.53 15.75
N ARG A 20 5.36 9.94 14.54
CA ARG A 20 6.54 9.17 14.13
C ARG A 20 7.75 10.07 13.88
N LEU A 21 7.49 11.26 13.34
CA LEU A 21 8.53 12.25 13.10
C LEU A 21 9.14 12.79 14.39
N GLN A 22 8.36 12.88 15.47
CA GLN A 22 8.87 13.26 16.79
C GLN A 22 9.96 12.31 17.28
N LEU A 23 9.75 11.00 17.14
CA LEU A 23 10.73 9.99 17.54
C LEU A 23 12.00 10.08 16.69
N GLU A 24 11.86 10.27 15.38
CA GLU A 24 13.00 10.45 14.48
C GLU A 24 13.79 11.72 14.79
N LEU A 25 13.09 12.84 15.01
CA LEU A 25 13.74 14.10 15.37
C LEU A 25 14.43 14.01 16.74
N ALA A 26 13.86 13.29 17.70
CA ALA A 26 14.49 13.07 19.00
C ALA A 26 15.79 12.27 18.89
N LYS A 27 15.86 11.26 18.00
CA LYS A 27 17.12 10.54 17.70
C LYS A 27 18.19 11.46 17.11
N ASP A 28 17.76 12.43 16.30
CA ASP A 28 18.61 13.45 15.69
C ASP A 28 18.92 14.62 16.66
N GLY A 29 18.55 14.52 17.95
CA GLY A 29 18.81 15.52 18.99
C GLY A 29 17.80 16.69 19.05
N PHE A 30 16.78 16.69 18.19
CA PHE A 30 15.74 17.73 18.15
C PHE A 30 14.52 17.33 18.99
N ILE A 31 14.54 17.70 20.27
CA ILE A 31 13.43 17.43 21.19
C ILE A 31 12.34 18.50 21.05
N ALA A 32 11.14 18.07 20.67
CA ALA A 32 9.97 18.94 20.57
C ALA A 32 8.66 18.19 20.82
N GLY A 33 7.66 18.91 21.34
CA GLY A 33 6.30 18.38 21.48
C GLY A 33 5.65 18.09 20.13
N ARG A 34 4.83 17.03 20.08
CA ARG A 34 4.08 16.60 18.90
C ARG A 34 3.30 17.73 18.25
N ASP A 35 2.65 18.58 19.04
CA ASP A 35 1.78 19.63 18.52
C ASP A 35 2.57 20.78 17.88
N ARG A 36 3.77 21.08 18.41
CA ARG A 36 4.72 22.00 17.77
C ARG A 36 5.17 21.46 16.42
N ILE A 37 5.50 20.17 16.34
CA ILE A 37 5.87 19.51 15.08
C ILE A 37 4.70 19.53 14.09
N ALA A 38 3.49 19.24 14.55
CA ALA A 38 2.29 19.27 13.72
C ALA A 38 2.00 20.66 13.15
N ARG A 39 2.09 21.70 13.98
CA ARG A 39 1.94 23.10 13.55
C ARG A 39 2.98 23.48 12.50
N LEU A 40 4.26 23.22 12.76
CA LEU A 40 5.35 23.51 11.83
C LEU A 40 5.22 22.75 10.50
N ARG A 41 4.77 21.49 10.54
CA ARG A 41 4.45 20.73 9.32
C ARG A 41 3.32 21.36 8.52
N ARG A 42 2.28 21.87 9.20
CA ARG A 42 1.15 22.55 8.56
C ARG A 42 1.62 23.85 7.89
N GLU A 43 2.43 24.65 8.58
CA GLU A 43 3.04 25.87 8.02
C GLU A 43 3.92 25.57 6.80
N LEU A 44 4.63 24.43 6.80
CA LEU A 44 5.49 24.00 5.69
C LEU A 44 4.72 23.29 4.56
N GLY A 45 3.40 23.14 4.65
CA GLY A 45 2.60 22.42 3.65
C GLY A 45 2.86 20.91 3.57
N LEU A 46 3.59 20.32 4.53
CA LEU A 46 3.97 18.91 4.48
C LEU A 46 2.78 17.99 4.77
N ARG A 47 2.62 16.95 3.95
CA ARG A 47 1.55 15.95 4.07
C ARG A 47 2.12 14.55 3.93
N CYS A 48 1.51 13.58 4.62
CA CYS A 48 1.95 12.21 4.47
C CYS A 48 1.49 11.63 3.13
N ARG A 49 2.39 10.92 2.43
CA ARG A 49 2.02 10.16 1.25
C ARG A 49 1.09 9.01 1.64
N GLN A 50 -0.11 8.99 1.07
CA GLN A 50 -1.06 7.90 1.25
C GLN A 50 -0.87 6.85 0.15
N LYS A 51 -0.97 5.55 0.49
CA LYS A 51 -1.05 4.48 -0.51
C LYS A 51 -2.37 4.64 -1.26
N ARG A 52 -2.35 4.60 -2.60
CA ARG A 52 -3.59 4.55 -3.39
C ARG A 52 -4.36 3.31 -2.97
N LYS A 53 -5.68 3.45 -2.79
CA LYS A 53 -6.55 2.29 -2.55
C LYS A 53 -6.41 1.34 -3.75
N PHE A 54 -6.26 0.05 -3.46
CA PHE A 54 -6.37 -0.97 -4.49
C PHE A 54 -7.80 -0.92 -5.06
N LYS A 55 -7.90 -0.88 -6.38
CA LYS A 55 -9.19 -0.93 -7.08
C LYS A 55 -9.24 -2.29 -7.79
N ALA A 56 -10.14 -3.17 -7.33
CA ALA A 56 -10.42 -4.39 -8.05
C ALA A 56 -10.96 -4.03 -9.44
N THR A 57 -10.28 -4.49 -10.48
CA THR A 57 -10.70 -4.32 -11.87
C THR A 57 -11.70 -5.41 -12.29
N THR A 58 -11.71 -6.54 -11.58
CA THR A 58 -12.59 -7.66 -11.84
C THR A 58 -13.88 -7.54 -11.02
N HIS A 59 -15.02 -7.56 -11.70
CA HIS A 59 -16.33 -7.59 -11.07
C HIS A 59 -16.87 -9.03 -11.06
N SER A 60 -16.42 -9.84 -10.11
CA SER A 60 -16.78 -11.27 -10.02
C SER A 60 -18.26 -11.53 -9.73
N ALA A 61 -19.02 -10.51 -9.29
CA ALA A 61 -20.46 -10.60 -9.04
C ALA A 61 -21.29 -10.13 -10.25
N HIS A 62 -20.86 -10.42 -11.47
CA HIS A 62 -21.61 -10.05 -12.68
C HIS A 62 -22.67 -11.10 -13.03
N THR A 63 -23.76 -10.67 -13.65
CA THR A 63 -24.80 -11.55 -14.21
C THR A 63 -24.47 -12.06 -15.62
N LEU A 64 -23.26 -11.76 -16.14
CA LEU A 64 -22.83 -12.34 -17.42
C LEU A 64 -22.76 -13.86 -17.28
N PRO A 65 -23.07 -14.60 -18.36
CA PRO A 65 -23.03 -16.06 -18.34
C PRO A 65 -21.64 -16.52 -17.90
N LEU A 66 -21.59 -17.22 -16.77
CA LEU A 66 -20.42 -18.01 -16.43
C LEU A 66 -20.33 -19.12 -17.46
N THR A 67 -19.18 -19.25 -18.12
CA THR A 67 -18.90 -20.43 -18.92
C THR A 67 -18.91 -21.64 -17.99
N GLU A 68 -19.52 -22.73 -18.44
CA GLU A 68 -19.57 -23.95 -17.64
C GLU A 68 -18.15 -24.46 -17.35
N ASN A 69 -17.92 -24.94 -16.13
CA ASN A 69 -16.68 -25.59 -15.78
C ASN A 69 -16.68 -27.00 -16.38
N VAL A 70 -16.28 -27.12 -17.63
CA VAL A 70 -16.29 -28.40 -18.39
C VAL A 70 -15.43 -29.48 -17.72
N LEU A 71 -14.44 -29.10 -16.90
CA LEU A 71 -13.57 -30.04 -16.21
C LEU A 71 -14.21 -30.62 -14.94
N GLU A 72 -15.10 -29.88 -14.26
CA GLU A 72 -15.73 -30.25 -12.99
C GLU A 72 -14.79 -30.86 -11.92
N GLN A 73 -13.49 -30.51 -11.94
CA GLN A 73 -12.44 -31.12 -11.10
C GLN A 73 -12.21 -32.63 -11.33
N VAL A 74 -12.63 -33.17 -12.47
CA VAL A 74 -12.31 -34.53 -12.89
C VAL A 74 -10.95 -34.52 -13.60
N PHE A 75 -9.91 -34.97 -12.90
CA PHE A 75 -8.53 -34.98 -13.40
C PHE A 75 -8.12 -36.32 -14.05
N GLU A 76 -9.09 -37.09 -14.54
CA GLU A 76 -8.89 -38.40 -15.17
C GLU A 76 -9.34 -38.38 -16.64
N PRO A 77 -8.60 -37.72 -17.55
CA PRO A 77 -8.96 -37.67 -18.96
C PRO A 77 -8.72 -39.05 -19.62
N PRO A 78 -9.68 -39.55 -20.45
CA PRO A 78 -9.52 -40.83 -21.14
C PRO A 78 -8.40 -40.83 -22.20
N ARG A 79 -7.96 -39.67 -22.70
CA ARG A 79 -6.85 -39.58 -23.67
C ARG A 79 -5.88 -38.42 -23.36
N PRO A 80 -4.61 -38.53 -23.81
CA PRO A 80 -3.69 -37.40 -23.79
C PRO A 80 -4.25 -36.21 -24.60
N ASN A 81 -3.90 -34.98 -24.19
CA ASN A 81 -4.31 -33.72 -24.82
C ASN A 81 -5.81 -33.38 -24.75
N GLU A 82 -6.54 -33.90 -23.75
CA GLU A 82 -7.95 -33.51 -23.52
C GLU A 82 -8.10 -32.41 -22.45
N VAL A 83 -7.15 -32.31 -21.51
CA VAL A 83 -7.14 -31.31 -20.45
C VAL A 83 -5.74 -30.70 -20.35
N TRP A 84 -5.66 -29.37 -20.28
CA TRP A 84 -4.40 -28.64 -20.08
C TRP A 84 -4.43 -27.89 -18.76
N THR A 85 -3.36 -28.00 -17.98
CA THR A 85 -3.18 -27.26 -16.73
C THR A 85 -1.93 -26.38 -16.82
N GLY A 86 -1.96 -25.23 -16.17
CA GLY A 86 -0.82 -24.32 -16.07
C GLY A 86 -0.71 -23.80 -14.63
N ASP A 87 0.49 -23.84 -14.07
CA ASP A 87 0.79 -23.27 -12.76
C ASP A 87 1.23 -21.80 -12.92
N ILE A 88 0.76 -20.92 -12.03
CA ILE A 88 1.15 -19.50 -12.03
C ILE A 88 1.71 -19.18 -10.63
N THR A 89 3.02 -19.03 -10.53
CA THR A 89 3.74 -18.53 -9.32
C THR A 89 3.71 -17.02 -9.20
#